data_AF-A0A960XHY7-F1
#
_entry.id   AF-A0A960XHY7-F1
#
_cell.length_a   1.000
_cell.length_b   1.000
_cell.length_c   1.000
_cell.angle_alpha   90.00
_cell.angle_beta   90.00
_cell.angle_gamma   90.00
#
_symmetry.space_group_name_H-M   'P 1'
#
loop_
_entity.id
_entity.type
_entity.pdbx_description
1 polymer ?
#
loop_
_entity_poly.entity_id
_entity_poly.type
_entity_poly.pdbx_seq_one_letter_code
_entity_poly.pdbx_strand_id
1 'polypeptide(L)'
;MARAQTKPTLILGAMPSEVRLINERLTRKSEGKLECFPYQTGWIGKQKVVVAVTGVGVTNGAMVAALFIHHFKPTELIVSGTGSRFNPRIRTGDTIISKRTIHHAAGSLTSKGMVYRKVRGPLPGQMTHYAYPPDPGLFKLAKAAIATYQP
;
A
#
# COMPACT_ATOMS: atom_id res chain seq x y z
N MET A 1 -26.77 -0.48 -22.26
CA MET A 1 -25.29 -0.43 -22.37
C MET A 1 -24.72 -0.21 -20.97
N ALA A 2 -24.00 -1.18 -20.41
CA ALA A 2 -23.32 -1.02 -19.13
C ALA A 2 -22.19 -0.01 -19.31
N ARG A 3 -22.25 1.14 -18.62
CA ARG A 3 -21.12 2.10 -18.59
C ARG A 3 -19.86 1.35 -18.15
N ALA A 4 -18.79 1.44 -18.94
CA ALA A 4 -17.48 0.91 -18.55
C ALA A 4 -17.14 1.45 -17.16
N GLN A 5 -17.09 0.55 -16.17
CA GLN A 5 -16.87 0.93 -14.78
C GLN A 5 -15.41 1.36 -14.66
N THR A 6 -15.16 2.65 -14.42
CA THR A 6 -13.81 3.17 -14.16
C THR A 6 -13.23 2.44 -12.95
N LYS A 7 -12.20 1.64 -13.18
CA LYS A 7 -11.47 0.92 -12.13
C LYS A 7 -10.85 1.94 -11.16
N PRO A 8 -11.03 1.76 -9.84
CA PRO A 8 -10.54 2.73 -8.88
C PRO A 8 -9.04 2.58 -8.63
N THR A 9 -8.43 3.63 -8.08
CA THR A 9 -7.18 3.54 -7.33
C THR A 9 -7.54 3.07 -5.92
N LEU A 10 -6.93 1.97 -5.47
CA LEU A 10 -7.09 1.49 -4.10
C LEU A 10 -6.00 2.12 -3.23
N ILE A 11 -6.38 2.71 -2.11
CA ILE A 11 -5.46 3.28 -1.13
C ILE A 11 -5.68 2.56 0.21
N LEU A 12 -4.61 1.99 0.75
CA LEU A 12 -4.62 1.27 2.01
C LEU A 12 -3.70 1.96 3.01
N GLY A 13 -4.13 2.05 4.27
CA GLY A 13 -3.29 2.44 5.41
C GLY A 13 -3.54 1.55 6.61
N ALA A 14 -2.57 1.43 7.52
CA ALA A 14 -2.68 0.53 8.67
C ALA A 14 -3.57 1.12 9.77
N MET A 15 -3.58 2.45 9.90
CA MET A 15 -4.35 3.17 10.93
C MET A 15 -5.20 4.29 10.33
N PRO A 16 -6.33 4.68 10.98
CA PRO A 16 -7.17 5.78 10.49
C PRO A 16 -6.43 7.10 10.27
N SER A 17 -5.43 7.40 11.11
CA SER A 17 -4.59 8.60 10.98
C SER A 17 -3.82 8.67 9.66
N GLU A 18 -3.45 7.52 9.08
CA GLU A 18 -2.64 7.41 7.87
C GLU A 18 -3.43 7.64 6.57
N VAL A 19 -4.76 7.57 6.66
CA VAL A 19 -5.68 7.80 5.55
C VAL A 19 -6.55 9.03 5.74
N ARG A 20 -6.53 9.66 6.93
CA ARG A 20 -7.38 10.81 7.30
C ARG A 20 -7.33 11.94 6.27
N LEU A 21 -6.13 12.42 5.92
CA LEU A 21 -5.98 13.53 4.98
C LEU A 21 -6.44 13.16 3.56
N ILE A 22 -6.30 11.89 3.18
CA ILE A 22 -6.75 11.38 1.88
C ILE A 22 -8.28 11.39 1.85
N ASN A 23 -8.90 10.87 2.90
CA ASN A 23 -10.35 10.85 3.08
C ASN A 23 -10.93 12.26 3.12
N GLU A 24 -10.28 13.22 3.77
CA GLU A 24 -10.66 14.63 3.79
C GLU A 24 -10.71 15.22 2.36
N ARG A 25 -9.76 14.85 1.50
CA ARG A 25 -9.67 15.32 0.10
C ARG A 25 -10.61 14.63 -0.89
N LEU A 26 -11.28 13.55 -0.51
CA LEU A 26 -12.25 12.91 -1.39
C LEU A 26 -13.41 13.87 -1.71
N THR A 27 -13.88 13.84 -2.95
CA THR A 27 -15.13 14.48 -3.37
C THR A 27 -16.16 13.40 -3.71
N ARG A 28 -17.46 13.74 -3.63
CA ARG A 28 -18.56 12.78 -3.85
C ARG A 28 -18.39 11.52 -2.99
N LYS A 29 -18.14 11.74 -1.69
CA LYS A 29 -17.82 10.69 -0.73
C LYS A 29 -19.01 9.77 -0.54
N SER A 30 -18.74 8.48 -0.41
CA SER A 30 -19.68 7.46 -0.01
C SER A 30 -18.92 6.47 0.87
N GLU A 31 -19.63 5.92 1.85
CA GLU A 31 -19.09 4.90 2.75
C GLU A 31 -19.63 3.54 2.35
N GLY A 32 -18.85 2.51 2.60
CA GLY A 32 -19.28 1.14 2.38
C GLY A 32 -18.57 0.19 3.33
N LYS A 33 -18.99 -1.07 3.26
CA LYS A 33 -18.41 -2.15 4.04
C LYS A 33 -18.24 -3.36 3.12
N LEU A 34 -17.02 -3.88 3.04
CA LEU A 34 -16.72 -5.13 2.37
C LEU A 34 -16.46 -6.17 3.45
N GLU A 35 -17.36 -7.15 3.58
CA GLU A 35 -17.42 -8.06 4.73
C GLU A 35 -17.52 -7.30 6.07
N CYS A 36 -16.49 -7.34 6.90
CA CYS A 36 -16.38 -6.58 8.15
C CYS A 36 -15.51 -5.32 8.03
N PHE A 37 -14.95 -5.03 6.85
CA PHE A 37 -13.99 -3.94 6.66
C PHE A 37 -14.69 -2.67 6.12
N PRO A 38 -14.73 -1.58 6.91
CA PRO A 38 -15.26 -0.30 6.42
C PRO A 38 -14.30 0.33 5.41
N TYR A 39 -14.86 1.01 4.42
CA TYR A 39 -14.10 1.79 3.45
C TYR A 39 -14.84 3.07 3.07
N GLN A 40 -14.08 4.05 2.60
CA GLN A 40 -14.62 5.24 1.96
C GLN A 40 -14.30 5.19 0.46
N THR A 41 -15.22 5.68 -0.36
CA THR A 41 -15.02 5.83 -1.79
C THR A 41 -15.41 7.23 -2.22
N GLY A 42 -14.80 7.71 -3.30
CA GLY A 42 -15.04 9.04 -3.82
C GLY A 42 -14.13 9.31 -5.00
N TRP A 43 -13.83 10.58 -5.19
CA TRP A 43 -13.02 11.05 -6.31
C TRP A 43 -11.95 12.03 -5.84
N ILE A 44 -10.74 11.86 -6.37
CA ILE A 44 -9.67 12.87 -6.29
C ILE A 44 -9.41 13.34 -7.72
N GLY A 45 -9.79 14.59 -8.02
CA GLY A 45 -9.85 15.07 -9.40
C GLY A 45 -10.79 14.20 -10.25
N LYS A 46 -10.25 13.58 -11.31
CA LYS A 46 -10.99 12.67 -12.20
C LYS A 46 -10.82 11.18 -11.85
N GLN A 47 -10.02 10.85 -10.84
CA GLN A 47 -9.75 9.46 -10.46
C GLN A 47 -10.73 9.00 -9.39
N LYS A 48 -11.38 7.85 -9.62
CA LYS A 48 -12.17 7.18 -8.59
C LYS A 48 -11.23 6.51 -7.59
N VAL A 49 -11.48 6.69 -6.30
CA VAL A 49 -10.62 6.19 -5.23
C VAL A 49 -11.45 5.35 -4.25
N VAL A 50 -10.86 4.27 -3.75
CA VAL A 50 -11.33 3.51 -2.60
C VAL A 50 -10.25 3.56 -1.54
N VAL A 51 -10.61 3.95 -0.32
CA VAL A 51 -9.69 4.10 0.81
C VAL A 51 -10.16 3.18 1.93
N ALA A 52 -9.27 2.32 2.44
CA ALA A 52 -9.60 1.42 3.54
C ALA A 52 -8.45 1.33 4.55
N VAL A 53 -8.81 1.06 5.80
CA VAL A 53 -7.85 0.77 6.86
C VAL A 53 -7.63 -0.74 6.94
N THR A 54 -6.39 -1.19 6.84
CA THR A 54 -6.06 -2.62 6.90
C THR A 54 -6.03 -3.15 8.32
N GLY A 55 -5.71 -2.29 9.29
CA GLY A 55 -5.20 -2.71 10.59
C GLY A 55 -3.70 -2.98 10.54
N VAL A 56 -3.07 -3.02 11.72
CA VAL A 56 -1.62 -3.20 11.87
C VAL A 56 -1.24 -4.67 11.67
N GLY A 57 -0.09 -4.90 11.01
CA GLY A 57 0.51 -6.23 10.86
C GLY A 57 0.33 -6.83 9.48
N VAL A 58 1.25 -7.73 9.12
CA VAL A 58 1.33 -8.33 7.77
C VAL A 58 0.10 -9.19 7.43
N THR A 59 -0.49 -9.87 8.41
CA THR A 59 -1.70 -10.69 8.22
C THR A 59 -2.89 -9.83 7.82
N ASN A 60 -3.11 -8.74 8.56
CA ASN A 60 -4.16 -7.75 8.30
C ASN A 60 -3.97 -7.08 6.94
N GLY A 61 -2.76 -6.59 6.66
CA GLY A 61 -2.42 -6.00 5.36
C GLY A 61 -2.65 -6.94 4.18
N ALA A 62 -2.18 -8.19 4.28
CA ALA A 62 -2.34 -9.17 3.21
C ALA A 62 -3.81 -9.56 2.98
N MET A 63 -4.56 -9.81 4.05
CA MET A 63 -5.98 -10.17 4.00
C MET A 63 -6.81 -9.06 3.36
N VAL A 64 -6.69 -7.83 3.84
CA VAL A 64 -7.47 -6.69 3.32
C VAL A 64 -7.06 -6.37 1.89
N ALA A 65 -5.77 -6.37 1.57
CA ALA A 65 -5.31 -6.15 0.20
C ALA A 65 -5.87 -7.19 -0.76
N ALA A 66 -5.77 -8.49 -0.44
CA ALA A 66 -6.28 -9.55 -1.30
C ALA A 66 -7.80 -9.43 -1.53
N LEU A 67 -8.57 -9.21 -0.46
CA LEU A 67 -10.03 -9.05 -0.51
C LEU A 67 -10.46 -7.85 -1.36
N PHE A 68 -9.84 -6.68 -1.13
CA PHE A 68 -10.19 -5.44 -1.83
C PHE A 68 -9.74 -5.47 -3.30
N ILE A 69 -8.57 -6.05 -3.59
CA ILE A 69 -8.10 -6.23 -4.97
C ILE A 69 -9.08 -7.14 -5.73
N HIS A 70 -9.51 -8.24 -5.12
CA HIS A 70 -10.45 -9.17 -5.75
C HIS A 70 -11.80 -8.51 -6.05
N HIS A 71 -12.35 -7.78 -5.09
CA HIS A 71 -13.67 -7.14 -5.21
C HIS A 71 -13.66 -5.94 -6.16
N PHE A 72 -12.75 -4.98 -5.95
CA PHE A 72 -12.75 -3.71 -6.70
C PHE A 72 -11.99 -3.76 -8.02
N LYS A 73 -11.11 -4.76 -8.21
CA LYS A 73 -10.24 -4.90 -9.38
C LYS A 73 -9.56 -3.57 -9.74
N PRO A 74 -8.86 -2.92 -8.79
CA PRO A 74 -8.31 -1.59 -8.97
C PRO A 74 -7.27 -1.56 -10.10
N THR A 75 -7.02 -0.39 -10.68
CA THR A 75 -5.92 -0.20 -11.62
C THR A 75 -4.57 -0.24 -10.93
N GLU A 76 -4.52 0.27 -9.69
CA GLU A 76 -3.31 0.40 -8.90
C GLU A 76 -3.64 0.36 -7.39
N LEU A 77 -2.65 -0.04 -6.60
CA LEU A 77 -2.71 -0.03 -5.13
C LEU A 77 -1.59 0.87 -4.60
N ILE A 78 -1.97 1.84 -3.76
CA ILE A 78 -1.06 2.70 -3.02
C ILE A 78 -1.19 2.37 -1.53
N VAL A 79 -0.07 2.17 -0.87
CA VAL A 79 -0.02 2.03 0.59
C VAL A 79 0.51 3.34 1.18
N SER A 80 -0.32 4.00 1.98
CA SER A 80 0.02 5.20 2.75
C SER A 80 0.25 4.81 4.20
N GLY A 81 1.30 5.33 4.82
CA GLY A 81 1.57 5.04 6.22
C GLY A 81 2.74 5.81 6.78
N THR A 82 2.93 5.61 8.08
CA THR A 82 4.08 6.10 8.83
C THR A 82 5.00 4.93 9.18
N GLY A 83 6.30 5.21 9.37
CA GLY A 83 7.28 4.15 9.62
C GLY A 83 8.46 4.63 10.44
N SER A 84 9.13 3.68 11.08
CA SER A 84 10.36 3.92 11.83
C SER A 84 11.56 3.99 10.90
N ARG A 85 12.52 4.86 11.25
CA ARG A 85 13.80 4.96 10.55
C ARG A 85 14.85 4.08 11.22
N PHE A 86 15.66 3.41 10.40
CA PHE A 86 16.93 2.81 10.83
C PHE A 86 18.13 3.50 10.18
N ASN A 87 17.92 4.23 9.08
CA ASN A 87 18.95 5.03 8.42
C ASN A 87 19.09 6.37 9.15
N PRO A 88 20.26 6.70 9.73
CA PRO A 88 20.45 7.93 10.51
C PRO A 88 20.32 9.22 9.69
N ARG A 89 20.35 9.13 8.35
CA ARG A 89 20.17 10.29 7.46
C ARG A 89 18.70 10.69 7.28
N ILE A 90 17.76 9.84 7.66
CA ILE A 90 16.32 10.11 7.56
C ILE A 90 15.88 10.86 8.82
N ARG A 91 15.11 11.94 8.67
CA ARG A 91 14.55 12.72 9.77
C ARG A 91 13.06 12.46 9.93
N THR A 92 12.53 12.82 11.10
CA THR A 92 11.07 12.78 11.33
C THR A 92 10.41 13.75 10.36
N GLY A 93 9.37 13.30 9.66
CA GLY A 93 8.67 14.09 8.64
C GLY A 93 9.20 13.91 7.21
N ASP A 94 10.36 13.27 7.02
CA ASP A 94 10.83 12.96 5.67
C ASP A 94 9.88 11.96 4.99
N THR A 95 9.52 12.22 3.73
CA THR A 95 8.73 11.29 2.92
C THR A 95 9.64 10.25 2.28
N ILE A 96 9.28 8.97 2.43
CA ILE A 96 10.04 7.84 1.88
C ILE A 96 9.23 7.21 0.75
N ILE A 97 9.83 7.12 -0.44
CA ILE A 97 9.31 6.28 -1.53
C ILE A 97 10.10 4.97 -1.54
N SER A 98 9.41 3.84 -1.41
CA SER A 98 10.04 2.53 -1.44
C SER A 98 10.63 2.24 -2.83
N LYS A 99 11.92 1.87 -2.88
CA LYS A 99 12.55 1.31 -4.10
C LYS A 99 12.38 -0.20 -4.19
N ARG A 100 12.11 -0.84 -3.05
CA ARG A 100 11.79 -2.26 -2.89
C ARG A 100 11.24 -2.48 -1.48
N THR A 101 10.38 -3.47 -1.34
CA THR A 101 9.89 -3.96 -0.05
C THR A 101 10.41 -5.38 0.16
N ILE A 102 10.84 -5.70 1.38
CA ILE A 102 11.30 -7.04 1.76
C ILE A 102 10.55 -7.48 3.02
N HIS A 103 10.38 -8.80 3.20
CA HIS A 103 9.88 -9.34 4.46
C HIS A 103 11.07 -9.55 5.42
N HIS A 104 11.28 -8.61 6.34
CA HIS A 104 12.50 -8.62 7.18
C HIS A 104 12.58 -9.81 8.16
N ALA A 105 11.45 -10.46 8.46
CA ALA A 105 11.41 -11.67 9.29
C ALA A 105 11.66 -12.96 8.50
N ALA A 106 11.74 -12.91 7.16
CA ALA A 106 12.03 -14.07 6.32
C ALA A 106 13.53 -14.26 6.23
N GLY A 107 14.13 -14.84 7.26
CA GLY A 107 15.56 -15.01 7.33
C GLY A 107 16.02 -15.57 8.66
N SER A 108 17.32 -15.52 8.88
CA SER A 108 17.91 -15.91 10.16
C SER A 108 19.08 -14.99 10.48
N LEU A 109 19.22 -14.65 11.76
CA LEU A 109 20.42 -14.00 12.26
C LEU A 109 21.53 -15.05 12.29
N THR A 110 22.65 -14.73 11.64
CA THR A 110 23.86 -15.56 11.61
C THR A 110 25.02 -14.81 12.24
N SER A 111 26.14 -15.47 12.44
CA SER A 111 27.39 -14.82 12.88
C SER A 111 27.89 -13.73 11.91
N LYS A 112 27.42 -13.73 10.66
CA LYS A 112 27.72 -12.72 9.63
C LYS A 112 26.62 -11.64 9.51
N GLY A 113 25.63 -11.64 10.41
CA GLY A 113 24.46 -10.76 10.37
C GLY A 113 23.20 -11.43 9.83
N MET A 114 22.18 -10.62 9.54
CA MET A 114 20.88 -11.09 9.05
C MET A 114 20.99 -11.60 7.60
N VAL A 115 20.60 -12.85 7.37
CA VAL A 115 20.52 -13.47 6.04
C VAL A 115 19.05 -13.65 5.66
N TYR A 116 18.58 -12.84 4.71
CA TYR A 116 17.22 -12.91 4.19
C TYR A 116 17.05 -14.05 3.18
N ARG A 117 15.88 -14.69 3.17
CA ARG A 117 15.55 -15.84 2.33
C ARG A 117 14.18 -15.67 1.68
N LYS A 118 13.97 -16.38 0.57
CA LYS A 118 12.63 -16.57 -0.02
C LYS A 118 11.78 -17.41 0.94
N VAL A 119 10.48 -17.17 0.99
CA VAL A 119 9.54 -18.02 1.74
C VAL A 119 8.84 -18.99 0.80
N ARG A 120 8.34 -20.11 1.33
CA ARG A 120 7.56 -21.07 0.52
C ARG A 120 6.18 -20.46 0.23
N GLY A 121 5.75 -20.57 -1.02
CA GLY A 121 4.40 -20.22 -1.44
C GLY A 121 3.41 -21.38 -1.17
N PRO A 122 2.11 -21.16 -1.43
CA PRO A 122 1.09 -22.19 -1.25
C PRO A 122 1.14 -23.31 -2.31
N LEU A 123 1.84 -23.11 -3.43
CA LEU A 123 1.95 -24.11 -4.50
C LEU A 123 3.18 -25.02 -4.32
N PRO A 124 3.11 -26.30 -4.74
CA PRO A 124 4.24 -27.22 -4.68
C PRO A 124 5.49 -26.66 -5.36
N GLY A 125 6.62 -26.63 -4.64
CA GLY A 125 7.90 -26.13 -5.14
C GLY A 125 7.99 -24.61 -5.31
N GLN A 126 6.93 -23.85 -5.03
CA GLN A 126 6.92 -22.40 -5.22
C GLN A 126 7.73 -21.70 -4.12
N MET A 127 8.61 -20.80 -4.53
CA MET A 127 9.32 -19.88 -3.66
C MET A 127 8.93 -18.45 -4.04
N THR A 128 8.72 -17.59 -3.04
CA THR A 128 8.41 -16.18 -3.28
C THR A 128 9.63 -15.42 -3.81
N HIS A 129 9.41 -14.19 -4.27
CA HIS A 129 10.50 -13.22 -4.35
C HIS A 129 10.93 -12.81 -2.93
N TYR A 130 12.22 -12.50 -2.74
CA TYR A 130 12.72 -11.98 -1.46
C TYR A 130 12.64 -10.44 -1.40
N ALA A 131 12.47 -9.79 -2.55
CA ALA A 131 12.31 -8.34 -2.69
C ALA A 131 11.27 -8.04 -3.77
N TYR A 132 10.40 -7.06 -3.48
CA TYR A 132 9.30 -6.64 -4.33
C TYR A 132 9.54 -5.20 -4.77
N PRO A 133 9.93 -4.93 -6.03
CA PRO A 133 10.06 -3.57 -6.54
C PRO A 133 8.67 -2.92 -6.69
N PRO A 134 8.57 -1.58 -6.61
CA PRO A 134 7.34 -0.87 -6.96
C PRO A 134 7.08 -0.97 -8.46
N ASP A 135 5.83 -0.71 -8.87
CA ASP A 135 5.53 -0.47 -10.28
C ASP A 135 6.36 0.74 -10.80
N PRO A 136 7.03 0.63 -11.97
CA PRO A 136 7.87 1.71 -12.49
C PRO A 136 7.11 3.01 -12.78
N GLY A 137 5.85 2.92 -13.22
CA GLY A 137 4.99 4.06 -13.52
C GLY A 137 4.63 4.82 -12.24
N LEU A 138 4.12 4.10 -11.24
CA LEU A 138 3.83 4.65 -9.92
C LEU A 138 5.07 5.25 -9.26
N PHE A 139 6.21 4.58 -9.37
CA PHE A 139 7.47 5.07 -8.79
C PHE A 139 7.91 6.40 -9.43
N LYS A 140 7.76 6.52 -10.76
CA LYS A 140 8.02 7.78 -11.48
C LYS A 140 7.07 8.89 -11.03
N LEU A 141 5.77 8.59 -10.92
CA LEU A 141 4.76 9.55 -10.48
C LEU A 141 4.99 10.03 -9.04
N ALA A 142 5.30 9.11 -8.12
CA ALA A 142 5.61 9.46 -6.73
C ALA A 142 6.82 10.39 -6.62
N LYS A 143 7.89 10.12 -7.38
CA LYS A 143 9.06 11.01 -7.43
C LYS A 143 8.72 12.40 -7.95
N ALA A 144 7.90 12.49 -8.99
CA ALA A 144 7.46 13.77 -9.54
C ALA A 144 6.60 14.54 -8.53
N ALA A 145 5.69 13.87 -7.82
CA ALA A 145 4.84 14.48 -6.79
C ALA A 145 5.66 15.08 -5.65
N ILE A 146 6.67 14.35 -5.14
CA ILE A 146 7.56 14.86 -4.09
C ILE A 146 8.37 16.08 -4.56
N ALA A 147 8.84 16.09 -5.81
CA ALA A 147 9.60 17.22 -6.35
C ALA A 147 8.79 18.53 -6.36
N THR A 148 7.47 18.44 -6.40
CA THR A 148 6.54 19.59 -6.35
C THR A 148 5.97 19.88 -4.96
N TYR A 149 6.30 19.08 -3.95
CA TYR A 149 5.75 19.25 -2.60
C TYR A 149 6.34 20.49 -1.92
N GLN A 150 5.46 21.39 -1.48
CA GLN A 150 5.78 22.50 -0.60
C GLN A 150 5.11 22.25 0.75
N PRO A 151 5.88 22.21 1.86
CA PRO A 151 5.35 21.91 3.20
C PRO A 151 4.43 23.00 3.74
#